data_AF-A0A7W6R685-F1
#
_entry.id   AF-A0A7W6R685-F1
#
_cell.length_a   1.000
_cell.length_b   1.000
_cell.length_c   1.000
_cell.angle_alpha   90.00
_cell.angle_beta   90.00
_cell.angle_gamma   90.00
#
_symmetry.space_group_name_H-M   'P 1'
#
loop_
_entity.id
_entity.type
_entity.pdbx_description
1 polymer ?
#
loop_
_entity_poly.entity_id
_entity_poly.type
_entity_poly.pdbx_seq_one_letter_code
_entity_poly.pdbx_strand_id
1 'polypeptide(L)'
;MFFVTPAYAEEAPAAATGTDAHAAPAAGEVHTETGVAEGEHARGPFPPFDSTTYASQLLWLVITFSVFYLLMQKVIAPRIGAILDQRHTRLSQDLEEAGRLKAEADAAVQTYEGELAAARAKSNAIGAAARDAAKLKAEEDRRAVEASLSEKIKAAEVRIADIKAKAFADVGSIAEETAAAVVEQLIGGTAAQADVAAAVAAAKKEA
;
A
#
# COMPACT_ATOMS: atom_id res chain seq x y z
N MET A 1 21.76 6.51 22.83
CA MET A 1 22.76 7.36 23.50
C MET A 1 22.29 8.79 23.32
N PHE A 2 21.67 9.35 24.37
CA PHE A 2 21.06 10.68 24.42
C PHE A 2 22.15 11.76 24.33
N PHE A 3 22.06 12.67 23.38
CA PHE A 3 22.85 13.89 23.36
C PHE A 3 22.02 15.02 23.98
N VAL A 4 22.32 15.34 25.23
CA VAL A 4 21.89 16.56 25.94
C VAL A 4 23.07 17.53 25.88
N THR A 5 22.83 18.75 25.39
CA THR A 5 23.81 19.83 25.34
C THR A 5 23.88 20.53 26.70
N PRO A 6 25.06 20.65 27.33
CA PRO A 6 25.22 21.49 28.52
C PRO A 6 25.36 22.98 28.13
N ALA A 7 24.57 23.83 28.77
CA ALA A 7 24.73 25.28 28.74
C ALA A 7 25.96 25.66 29.57
N TYR A 8 26.95 26.30 28.95
CA TYR A 8 28.13 26.83 29.61
C TYR A 8 27.87 28.29 30.00
N ALA A 9 27.95 28.57 31.29
CA ALA A 9 28.00 29.92 31.85
C ALA A 9 29.42 30.48 31.63
N GLU A 10 29.51 31.65 30.99
CA GLU A 10 30.77 32.35 30.79
C GLU A 10 30.99 33.34 31.94
N GLU A 11 31.84 32.94 32.89
CA GLU A 11 32.49 33.80 33.87
C GLU A 11 33.91 34.08 33.37
N ALA A 12 34.23 35.35 33.11
CA ALA A 12 35.53 35.79 32.62
C ALA A 12 36.32 36.51 33.74
N PRO A 13 37.58 36.12 34.01
CA PRO A 13 38.42 36.73 35.03
C PRO A 13 39.27 37.90 34.52
N ALA A 14 39.80 38.64 35.49
CA ALA A 14 40.62 39.84 35.37
C ALA A 14 41.98 39.68 34.67
N ALA A 15 42.44 40.78 34.05
CA ALA A 15 43.71 41.50 34.31
C ALA A 15 44.51 41.88 33.05
N ALA A 16 44.64 43.21 32.83
CA ALA A 16 45.71 43.95 32.13
C ALA A 16 45.15 45.38 31.86
N THR A 17 45.79 46.53 32.10
CA THR A 17 47.21 46.90 32.27
C THR A 17 47.29 48.35 32.78
N GLY A 18 48.24 48.60 33.67
CA GLY A 18 49.07 49.82 33.82
C GLY A 18 48.49 51.21 33.52
N THR A 19 48.15 51.92 34.59
CA THR A 19 48.67 53.27 34.95
C THR A 19 48.94 54.27 33.83
N ASP A 20 47.95 55.11 33.55
CA ASP A 20 48.17 56.48 33.09
C ASP A 20 48.03 57.46 34.27
N ALA A 21 48.94 58.43 34.25
CA ALA A 21 49.27 59.32 35.34
C ALA A 21 48.11 60.25 35.76
N HIS A 22 47.87 60.31 37.06
CA HIS A 22 47.26 61.46 37.71
C HIS A 22 48.15 62.70 37.48
N ALA A 23 47.84 63.47 36.44
CA ALA A 23 48.15 64.89 36.40
C ALA A 23 46.92 65.65 36.90
N ALA A 24 46.98 66.10 38.16
CA ALA A 24 46.03 67.05 38.71
C ALA A 24 46.15 68.39 37.95
N PRO A 25 45.06 68.99 37.46
CA PRO A 25 44.97 70.42 37.37
C PRO A 25 44.50 70.97 38.73
N ALA A 26 45.39 71.80 39.26
CA ALA A 26 45.24 72.85 40.26
C ALA A 26 43.86 73.08 40.90
N ALA A 27 43.92 73.19 42.23
CA ALA A 27 42.94 73.84 43.07
C ALA A 27 42.59 75.25 42.56
N GLY A 28 41.30 75.59 42.64
CA GLY A 28 40.81 76.95 42.51
C GLY A 28 39.85 77.15 41.36
N GLU A 29 38.62 76.68 41.51
CA GLU A 29 37.40 77.34 41.05
C GLU A 29 36.20 76.51 41.52
N VAL A 30 35.90 76.68 42.81
CA VAL A 30 34.56 76.38 43.33
C VAL A 30 33.63 77.44 42.71
N HIS A 31 32.77 77.02 41.77
CA HIS A 31 31.62 77.82 41.37
C HIS A 31 30.60 77.80 42.53
N THR A 32 30.95 78.53 43.58
CA THR A 32 30.08 78.94 44.67
C THR A 32 30.15 80.45 44.75
N GLU A 33 29.48 81.16 43.83
CA GLU A 33 28.94 82.50 44.12
C GLU A 33 27.69 82.74 43.27
N THR A 34 26.56 82.89 43.98
CA THR A 34 25.34 83.52 43.49
C THR A 34 25.60 85.03 43.41
N GLY A 35 26.00 85.51 42.22
CA GLY A 35 25.98 86.93 41.88
C GLY A 35 24.73 87.24 41.07
N VAL A 36 23.62 87.54 41.74
CA VAL A 36 22.45 88.15 41.07
C VAL A 36 22.68 89.66 41.10
N ALA A 37 22.89 90.27 39.93
CA ALA A 37 22.80 91.71 39.79
C ALA A 37 21.35 92.14 40.03
N GLU A 38 21.12 93.01 41.01
CA GLU A 38 19.85 93.69 41.23
C GLU A 38 19.49 94.54 39.99
N GLY A 39 18.64 93.95 39.15
CA GLY A 39 17.83 94.61 38.14
C GLY A 39 16.37 94.25 38.41
N GLU A 40 15.68 95.19 39.04
CA GLU A 40 14.25 95.25 39.35
C GLU A 40 13.32 94.46 38.39
N HIS A 41 12.95 93.20 38.70
CA HIS A 41 11.68 92.54 38.30
C HIS A 41 11.31 91.33 39.20
N ALA A 42 10.41 91.59 40.14
CA ALA A 42 9.24 90.82 40.60
C ALA A 42 9.24 89.26 40.61
N ARG A 43 9.06 88.69 41.83
CA ARG A 43 8.19 87.54 42.20
C ARG A 43 7.60 86.73 41.02
N GLY A 44 8.39 85.86 40.38
CA GLY A 44 7.96 84.94 39.32
C GLY A 44 7.82 83.48 39.79
N PRO A 45 7.03 82.62 39.10
CA PRO A 45 6.89 81.20 39.45
C PRO A 45 8.23 80.46 39.41
N PHE A 46 8.37 79.36 40.16
CA PHE A 46 9.55 78.50 40.09
C PHE A 46 9.84 78.16 38.61
N PRO A 47 11.07 78.39 38.08
CA PRO A 47 11.35 78.37 36.65
C PRO A 47 10.81 77.16 35.84
N PRO A 48 10.84 75.90 36.34
CA PRO A 48 10.25 74.76 35.61
C PRO A 48 8.71 74.68 35.67
N PHE A 49 8.04 75.50 36.49
CA PHE A 49 6.57 75.60 36.57
C PHE A 49 6.03 76.95 36.08
N ASP A 50 6.77 77.65 35.23
CA ASP A 50 6.28 78.86 34.58
C ASP A 50 5.26 78.51 33.47
N SER A 51 3.99 78.67 33.82
CA SER A 51 2.84 78.40 32.95
C SER A 51 2.80 79.20 31.64
N THR A 52 3.56 80.30 31.53
CA THR A 52 3.66 81.09 30.30
C THR A 52 4.31 80.31 29.15
N THR A 53 5.14 79.31 29.47
CA THR A 53 5.83 78.47 28.48
C THR A 53 5.03 77.24 28.02
N TYR A 54 4.00 76.85 28.79
CA TYR A 54 3.20 75.64 28.52
C TYR A 54 2.48 75.70 27.18
N ALA A 55 1.99 76.86 26.77
CA ALA A 55 1.32 77.00 25.47
C ALA A 55 2.27 76.66 24.30
N SER A 56 3.53 77.11 24.36
CA SER A 56 4.55 76.81 23.34
C SER A 56 4.96 75.34 23.37
N GLN A 57 5.14 74.76 24.56
CA GLN A 57 5.45 73.33 24.73
C GLN A 57 4.32 72.44 24.19
N LEU A 58 3.06 72.76 24.49
CA LEU A 58 1.90 72.05 23.99
C LEU A 58 1.75 72.19 22.47
N LEU A 59 2.00 73.38 21.91
CA LEU A 59 2.00 73.58 20.47
C LEU A 59 3.03 72.68 19.78
N TRP A 60 4.28 72.68 20.24
CA TRP A 60 5.34 71.83 19.69
C TRP A 60 5.09 70.35 19.93
N LEU A 61 4.54 69.97 21.08
CA LEU A 61 4.11 68.61 21.36
C LEU A 61 3.07 68.16 20.33
N VAL A 62 2.03 68.95 20.08
CA VAL A 62 0.99 68.61 19.10
C VAL A 62 1.57 68.51 17.70
N ILE A 63 2.45 69.44 17.30
CA ILE A 63 3.10 69.40 15.97
C ILE A 63 3.93 68.12 15.82
N THR A 64 4.85 67.86 16.74
CA THR A 64 5.76 66.71 16.66
C THR A 64 5.01 65.38 16.80
N PHE A 65 4.04 65.30 17.72
CA PHE A 65 3.18 64.13 17.89
C PHE A 65 2.34 63.88 16.65
N SER A 66 1.77 64.92 16.02
CA SER A 66 0.97 64.76 14.80
C SER A 66 1.84 64.27 13.63
N VAL A 67 3.04 64.83 13.46
CA VAL A 67 3.98 64.37 12.42
C VAL A 67 4.37 62.91 12.65
N PHE A 68 4.71 62.55 13.90
CA PHE A 68 5.04 61.17 14.27
C PHE A 68 3.85 60.21 14.07
N TYR A 69 2.65 60.62 14.47
CA TYR A 69 1.42 59.85 14.30
C TYR A 69 1.12 59.57 12.81
N LEU A 70 1.24 60.59 11.96
CA LEU A 70 1.06 60.44 10.52
C LEU A 70 2.11 59.51 9.91
N LEU A 71 3.36 59.55 10.38
CA LEU A 71 4.41 58.62 9.95
C LEU A 71 4.09 57.18 10.37
N MET A 72 3.65 56.97 11.60
CA MET A 72 3.22 55.66 12.11
C MET A 72 2.04 55.10 11.31
N GLN A 73 1.03 55.93 11.06
CA GLN A 73 -0.17 55.57 10.29
C GLN A 73 0.15 55.27 8.82
N LYS A 74 1.02 56.07 8.18
CA LYS A 74 1.33 55.89 6.75
C LYS A 74 2.40 54.86 6.45
N VAL A 75 3.29 54.53 7.38
CA VAL A 75 4.45 53.66 7.10
C VAL A 75 4.39 52.37 7.89
N ILE A 76 4.17 52.43 9.20
CA ILE A 76 4.32 51.25 10.07
C ILE A 76 3.07 50.38 10.02
N ALA A 77 1.88 50.98 10.16
CA ALA A 77 0.61 50.26 10.06
C ALA A 77 0.44 49.48 8.74
N PRO A 78 0.65 50.07 7.54
CA PRO A 78 0.50 49.31 6.29
C PRO A 78 1.57 48.24 6.11
N ARG A 79 2.80 48.43 6.63
CA ARG A 79 3.85 47.40 6.56
C ARG A 79 3.48 46.16 7.38
N ILE A 80 2.95 46.35 8.59
CA ILE A 80 2.51 45.22 9.43
C ILE A 80 1.28 44.55 8.81
N GLY A 81 0.33 45.32 8.30
CA GLY A 81 -0.84 44.81 7.59
C GLY A 81 -0.46 43.95 6.39
N ALA A 82 0.45 44.43 5.53
CA ALA A 82 0.92 43.68 4.36
C ALA A 82 1.58 42.34 4.72
N ILE A 83 2.36 42.28 5.81
CA ILE A 83 2.98 41.03 6.27
C ILE A 83 1.92 40.04 6.79
N LEU A 84 0.93 40.54 7.53
CA LEU A 84 -0.16 39.71 8.04
C LEU A 84 -1.01 39.16 6.90
N ASP A 85 -1.37 39.99 5.93
CA ASP A 85 -2.13 39.61 4.74
C ASP A 85 -1.36 38.59 3.90
N GLN A 86 -0.05 38.78 3.71
CA GLN A 86 0.79 37.81 3.00
C GLN A 86 0.80 36.45 3.71
N ARG A 87 0.91 36.43 5.04
CA ARG A 87 0.88 35.18 5.82
C ARG A 87 -0.49 34.52 5.75
N HIS A 88 -1.56 35.29 5.91
CA HIS A 88 -2.92 34.78 5.81
C HIS A 88 -3.19 34.18 4.43
N THR A 89 -2.79 34.89 3.37
CA THR A 89 -2.91 34.43 1.98
C THR A 89 -2.15 33.12 1.77
N ARG A 90 -0.88 33.05 2.19
CA ARG A 90 -0.09 31.81 2.10
C ARG A 90 -0.73 30.66 2.86
N LEU A 91 -1.15 30.89 4.11
CA LEU A 91 -1.80 29.86 4.91
C LEU A 91 -3.10 29.38 4.26
N SER A 92 -3.91 30.29 3.71
CA SER A 92 -5.14 29.92 3.00
C SER A 92 -4.86 29.09 1.75
N GLN A 93 -3.81 29.44 1.00
CA GLN A 93 -3.37 28.69 -0.18
C GLN A 93 -2.85 27.30 0.20
N ASP A 94 -2.01 27.22 1.23
CA ASP A 94 -1.45 25.95 1.71
C ASP A 94 -2.56 25.04 2.24
N LEU A 95 -3.58 25.58 2.93
CA LEU A 95 -4.73 24.82 3.41
C LEU A 95 -5.63 24.33 2.26
N GLU A 96 -5.86 25.17 1.25
CA GLU A 96 -6.62 24.80 0.06
C GLU A 96 -5.88 23.70 -0.73
N GLU A 97 -4.58 23.85 -0.93
CA GLU A 97 -3.76 22.88 -1.62
C GLU A 97 -3.67 21.56 -0.85
N ALA A 98 -3.48 21.60 0.47
CA ALA A 98 -3.51 20.41 1.31
C ALA A 98 -4.88 19.71 1.27
N GLY A 99 -5.98 20.48 1.28
CA GLY A 99 -7.33 19.96 1.13
C GLY A 99 -7.55 19.28 -0.23
N ARG A 100 -7.08 19.90 -1.31
CA ARG A 100 -7.14 19.34 -2.67
C ARG A 100 -6.33 18.06 -2.78
N LEU A 101 -5.07 18.06 -2.33
CA LEU A 101 -4.19 16.89 -2.37
C LEU A 101 -4.76 15.74 -1.53
N LYS A 102 -5.37 16.04 -0.38
CA LYS A 102 -6.08 15.04 0.42
C LYS A 102 -7.27 14.44 -0.34
N ALA A 103 -8.10 15.28 -0.96
CA ALA A 103 -9.24 14.79 -1.73
C ALA A 103 -8.81 13.93 -2.93
N GLU A 104 -7.75 14.33 -3.64
CA GLU A 104 -7.15 13.56 -4.73
C GLU A 104 -6.60 12.21 -4.23
N ALA A 105 -5.92 12.19 -3.09
CA ALA A 105 -5.42 10.95 -2.48
C ALA A 105 -6.56 10.03 -2.03
N ASP A 106 -7.58 10.55 -1.36
CA ASP A 106 -8.74 9.78 -0.93
C ASP A 106 -9.49 9.19 -2.14
N ALA A 107 -9.65 9.96 -3.23
CA ALA A 107 -10.24 9.47 -4.48
C ALA A 107 -9.39 8.39 -5.16
N ALA A 108 -8.06 8.55 -5.16
CA ALA A 108 -7.15 7.55 -5.70
C ALA A 108 -7.19 6.25 -4.89
N VAL A 109 -7.24 6.33 -3.56
CA VAL A 109 -7.39 5.16 -2.67
C VAL A 109 -8.70 4.43 -2.95
N GLN A 110 -9.83 5.15 -3.03
CA GLN A 110 -11.13 4.54 -3.34
C GLN A 110 -11.13 3.84 -4.70
N THR A 111 -10.52 4.46 -5.72
CA THR A 111 -10.41 3.88 -7.06
C THR A 111 -9.55 2.62 -7.02
N TYR A 112 -8.38 2.67 -6.38
CA TYR A 112 -7.47 1.54 -6.26
C TYR A 112 -8.11 0.36 -5.50
N GLU A 113 -8.78 0.63 -4.39
CA GLU A 113 -9.49 -0.39 -3.61
C GLU A 113 -10.64 -1.02 -4.42
N GLY A 114 -11.39 -0.19 -5.17
CA GLY A 114 -12.45 -0.64 -6.08
C GLY A 114 -11.93 -1.53 -7.20
N GLU A 115 -10.84 -1.13 -7.86
CA GLU A 115 -10.18 -1.92 -8.91
C GLU A 115 -9.63 -3.23 -8.36
N LEU A 116 -9.03 -3.21 -7.17
CA LEU A 116 -8.51 -4.42 -6.51
C LEU A 116 -9.64 -5.39 -6.16
N ALA A 117 -10.76 -4.89 -5.64
CA ALA A 117 -11.93 -5.70 -5.35
C ALA A 117 -12.52 -6.31 -6.63
N ALA A 118 -12.65 -5.51 -7.70
CA ALA A 118 -13.14 -5.97 -9.00
C ALA A 118 -12.20 -7.02 -9.62
N ALA A 119 -10.88 -6.83 -9.55
CA ALA A 119 -9.89 -7.78 -10.03
C ALA A 119 -9.96 -9.11 -9.28
N ARG A 120 -10.08 -9.07 -7.94
CA ARG A 120 -10.27 -10.28 -7.10
C ARG A 120 -11.57 -11.01 -7.45
N ALA A 121 -12.68 -10.29 -7.59
CA ALA A 121 -13.96 -10.86 -7.99
C ALA A 121 -13.88 -11.52 -9.37
N LYS A 122 -13.25 -10.85 -10.35
CA LYS A 122 -13.04 -11.39 -11.70
C LYS A 122 -12.15 -12.63 -11.70
N SER A 123 -11.05 -12.62 -10.93
CA SER A 123 -10.17 -13.79 -10.79
C SER A 123 -10.90 -14.99 -10.21
N ASN A 124 -11.69 -14.78 -9.15
CA ASN A 124 -12.50 -15.84 -8.55
C ASN A 124 -13.56 -16.38 -9.54
N ALA A 125 -14.21 -15.49 -10.29
CA ALA A 125 -15.19 -15.87 -11.31
C ALA A 125 -14.55 -16.70 -12.43
N ILE A 126 -13.38 -16.30 -12.93
CA ILE A 126 -12.62 -17.06 -13.94
C ILE A 126 -12.23 -18.43 -13.36
N GLY A 127 -11.72 -18.47 -12.13
CA GLY A 127 -11.33 -19.71 -11.47
C GLY A 127 -12.50 -20.67 -11.22
N ALA A 128 -13.68 -20.14 -10.94
CA ALA A 128 -14.91 -20.94 -10.81
C ALA A 128 -15.37 -21.47 -12.17
N ALA A 129 -15.49 -20.59 -13.17
CA ALA A 129 -15.91 -20.96 -14.52
C ALA A 129 -14.97 -22.01 -15.16
N ALA A 130 -13.65 -21.87 -14.98
CA ALA A 130 -12.69 -22.85 -15.47
C ALA A 130 -12.84 -24.22 -14.78
N ARG A 131 -13.09 -24.24 -13.46
CA ARG A 131 -13.34 -25.48 -12.72
C ARG A 131 -14.64 -26.15 -13.18
N ASP A 132 -15.69 -25.38 -13.38
CA ASP A 132 -16.99 -25.92 -13.82
C ASP A 132 -16.91 -26.44 -15.26
N ALA A 133 -16.26 -25.71 -16.16
CA ALA A 133 -16.00 -26.18 -17.53
C ALA A 133 -15.14 -27.45 -17.54
N ALA A 134 -14.08 -27.53 -16.71
CA ALA A 134 -13.24 -28.72 -16.59
C ALA A 134 -14.02 -29.93 -16.05
N LYS A 135 -14.90 -29.73 -15.06
CA LYS A 135 -15.79 -30.79 -14.54
C LYS A 135 -16.75 -31.29 -15.61
N LEU A 136 -17.41 -30.38 -16.33
CA LEU A 136 -18.33 -30.75 -17.41
C LEU A 136 -17.62 -31.55 -18.50
N LYS A 137 -16.42 -31.11 -18.91
CA LYS A 137 -15.61 -31.83 -19.89
C LYS A 137 -15.16 -33.20 -19.38
N ALA A 138 -14.72 -33.30 -18.13
CA ALA A 138 -14.33 -34.57 -17.53
C ALA A 138 -15.51 -35.56 -17.44
N GLU A 139 -16.72 -35.08 -17.14
CA GLU A 139 -17.94 -35.89 -17.14
C GLU A 139 -18.31 -36.37 -18.55
N GLU A 140 -18.17 -35.51 -19.57
CA GLU A 140 -18.39 -35.87 -20.97
C GLU A 140 -17.37 -36.93 -21.44
N ASP A 141 -16.08 -36.68 -21.21
CA ASP A 141 -14.99 -37.60 -21.57
C ASP A 141 -15.17 -38.94 -20.84
N ARG A 142 -15.55 -38.92 -19.56
CA ARG A 142 -15.85 -40.14 -18.79
C ARG A 142 -16.99 -40.93 -19.44
N ARG A 143 -18.10 -40.29 -19.78
CA ARG A 143 -19.24 -40.96 -20.44
C ARG A 143 -18.85 -41.54 -21.79
N ALA A 144 -18.04 -40.83 -22.58
CA ALA A 144 -17.56 -41.32 -23.87
C ALA A 144 -16.65 -42.56 -23.71
N VAL A 145 -15.74 -42.53 -22.72
CA VAL A 145 -14.87 -43.67 -22.40
C VAL A 145 -15.68 -44.86 -21.89
N GLU A 146 -16.65 -44.64 -21.00
CA GLU A 146 -17.54 -45.69 -20.49
C GLU A 146 -18.37 -46.34 -21.62
N ALA A 147 -18.88 -45.54 -22.56
CA ALA A 147 -19.60 -46.05 -23.72
C ALA A 147 -18.69 -46.91 -24.61
N SER A 148 -17.50 -46.40 -24.96
CA SER A 148 -16.52 -47.16 -25.76
C SER A 148 -16.07 -48.44 -25.06
N LEU A 149 -15.88 -48.39 -23.74
CA LEU A 149 -15.52 -49.57 -22.96
C LEU A 149 -16.65 -50.61 -22.96
N SER A 150 -17.91 -50.19 -22.80
CA SER A 150 -19.06 -51.09 -22.88
C SER A 150 -19.16 -51.78 -24.24
N GLU A 151 -18.93 -51.06 -25.34
CA GLU A 151 -18.90 -51.63 -26.69
C GLU A 151 -17.77 -52.65 -26.85
N LYS A 152 -16.55 -52.32 -26.37
CA LYS A 152 -15.40 -53.24 -26.41
C LYS A 152 -15.64 -54.50 -25.59
N ILE A 153 -16.27 -54.39 -24.43
CA ILE A 153 -16.65 -55.54 -23.61
C ILE A 153 -17.64 -56.43 -24.36
N LYS A 154 -18.71 -55.87 -24.92
CA LYS A 154 -19.68 -56.63 -25.73
C LYS A 154 -19.03 -57.33 -26.92
N ALA A 155 -18.15 -56.63 -27.65
CA ALA A 155 -17.43 -57.21 -28.78
C ALA A 155 -16.49 -58.35 -28.34
N ALA A 156 -15.82 -58.20 -27.20
CA ALA A 156 -14.98 -59.24 -26.61
C ALA A 156 -15.82 -60.45 -26.17
N GLU A 157 -16.97 -60.24 -25.55
CA GLU A 157 -17.91 -61.30 -25.16
C GLU A 157 -18.39 -62.12 -26.35
N VAL A 158 -18.77 -61.46 -27.46
CA VAL A 158 -19.15 -62.14 -28.72
C VAL A 158 -17.98 -62.95 -29.26
N ARG A 159 -16.77 -62.37 -29.30
CA ARG A 159 -15.57 -63.08 -29.79
C ARG A 159 -15.23 -64.29 -28.92
N ILE A 160 -15.36 -64.17 -27.61
CA ILE A 160 -15.15 -65.28 -26.66
C ILE A 160 -16.20 -66.38 -26.91
N ALA A 161 -17.47 -66.01 -27.10
CA ALA A 161 -18.54 -66.98 -27.41
C ALA A 161 -18.28 -67.72 -28.74
N ASP A 162 -17.84 -67.01 -29.79
CA ASP A 162 -17.48 -67.60 -31.07
C ASP A 162 -16.29 -68.56 -30.97
N ILE A 163 -15.22 -68.18 -30.26
CA ILE A 163 -14.05 -69.03 -30.05
C ILE A 163 -14.47 -70.27 -29.24
N LYS A 164 -15.28 -70.09 -28.20
CA LYS A 164 -15.82 -71.18 -27.41
C LYS A 164 -16.62 -72.16 -28.30
N ALA A 165 -17.52 -71.65 -29.13
CA ALA A 165 -18.31 -72.48 -30.05
C ALA A 165 -17.44 -73.26 -31.04
N LYS A 166 -16.43 -72.61 -31.65
CA LYS A 166 -15.46 -73.27 -32.54
C LYS A 166 -14.66 -74.35 -31.82
N ALA A 167 -14.10 -74.03 -30.66
CA ALA A 167 -13.35 -75.00 -29.86
C ALA A 167 -14.21 -76.23 -29.50
N PHE A 168 -15.47 -76.04 -29.12
CA PHE A 168 -16.38 -77.16 -28.84
C PHE A 168 -16.76 -77.96 -30.09
N ALA A 169 -16.75 -77.36 -31.28
CA ALA A 169 -16.94 -78.09 -32.54
C ALA A 169 -15.70 -78.94 -32.87
N ASP A 170 -14.50 -78.37 -32.73
CA ASP A 170 -13.24 -79.04 -33.00
C ASP A 170 -12.98 -80.22 -32.05
N VAL A 171 -13.43 -80.14 -30.79
CA VAL A 171 -13.34 -81.24 -29.81
C VAL A 171 -13.98 -82.53 -30.33
N GLY A 172 -15.08 -82.45 -31.08
CA GLY A 172 -15.71 -83.64 -31.67
C GLY A 172 -14.79 -84.35 -32.66
N SER A 173 -14.20 -83.59 -33.58
CA SER A 173 -13.25 -84.12 -34.57
C SER A 173 -11.99 -84.68 -33.90
N ILE A 174 -11.45 -83.97 -32.90
CA ILE A 174 -10.26 -84.42 -32.14
C ILE A 174 -10.59 -85.71 -31.37
N ALA A 175 -11.78 -85.81 -30.79
CA ALA A 175 -12.22 -87.02 -30.08
C ALA A 175 -12.37 -88.21 -31.02
N GLU A 176 -12.93 -88.03 -32.22
CA GLU A 176 -13.04 -89.06 -33.25
C GLU A 176 -11.65 -89.51 -33.75
N GLU A 177 -10.75 -88.58 -34.05
CA GLU A 177 -9.38 -88.87 -34.50
C GLU A 177 -8.57 -89.60 -33.42
N THR A 178 -8.67 -89.14 -32.16
CA THR A 178 -8.00 -89.78 -31.02
C THR A 178 -8.58 -91.16 -30.75
N ALA A 179 -9.91 -91.34 -30.78
CA ALA A 179 -10.53 -92.64 -30.58
C ALA A 179 -10.14 -93.65 -31.66
N ALA A 180 -10.10 -93.21 -32.93
CA ALA A 180 -9.63 -94.04 -34.04
C ALA A 180 -8.17 -94.49 -33.85
N ALA A 181 -7.27 -93.56 -33.50
CA ALA A 181 -5.86 -93.86 -33.24
C ALA A 181 -5.67 -94.84 -32.07
N VAL A 182 -6.45 -94.68 -31.00
CA VAL A 182 -6.43 -95.59 -29.83
C VAL A 182 -6.91 -96.99 -30.23
N VAL A 183 -7.99 -97.10 -31.01
CA VAL A 183 -8.51 -98.40 -31.49
C VAL A 183 -7.50 -99.10 -32.40
N GLU A 184 -6.85 -98.36 -33.29
CA GLU A 184 -5.80 -98.90 -34.16
C GLU A 184 -4.62 -99.46 -33.35
N GLN A 185 -4.17 -98.74 -32.32
CA GLN A 185 -3.08 -99.20 -31.45
C GLN A 185 -3.43 -100.43 -30.59
N LEU A 186 -4.68 -100.53 -30.11
CA LEU A 186 -5.08 -101.60 -29.19
C LEU A 186 -5.49 -102.91 -29.90
N ILE A 187 -6.15 -102.83 -31.04
CA ILE A 187 -6.77 -103.99 -31.71
C ILE A 187 -6.01 -104.37 -33.00
N GLY A 188 -5.07 -103.53 -33.46
CA GLY A 188 -4.21 -103.81 -34.62
C GLY A 188 -4.94 -103.81 -35.97
N GLY A 189 -6.17 -103.26 -36.03
CA GLY A 189 -6.99 -103.17 -37.22
C GLY A 189 -7.71 -101.81 -37.31
N THR A 190 -8.10 -101.43 -38.52
CA THR A 190 -8.79 -100.16 -38.78
C THR A 190 -10.29 -100.29 -38.53
N ALA A 191 -10.83 -99.49 -37.60
CA ALA A 191 -12.28 -99.37 -37.44
C ALA A 191 -12.85 -98.46 -38.55
N ALA A 192 -14.06 -98.76 -39.03
CA ALA A 192 -14.72 -97.90 -40.01
C ALA A 192 -15.01 -96.53 -39.38
N GLN A 193 -14.66 -95.46 -40.08
CA GLN A 193 -14.79 -94.08 -39.59
C GLN A 193 -16.24 -93.75 -39.18
N ALA A 194 -17.23 -94.34 -39.85
CA ALA A 194 -18.64 -94.19 -39.53
C ALA A 194 -19.03 -94.77 -38.16
N ASP A 195 -18.43 -95.88 -37.75
CA ASP A 195 -18.72 -96.54 -36.48
C ASP A 195 -18.08 -95.77 -35.30
N VAL A 196 -16.86 -95.24 -35.50
CA VAL A 196 -16.17 -94.38 -34.52
C VAL A 196 -16.95 -93.08 -34.31
N ALA A 197 -17.37 -92.42 -35.39
CA ALA A 197 -18.19 -91.21 -35.32
C ALA A 197 -19.54 -91.47 -34.61
N ALA A 198 -20.20 -92.60 -34.89
CA ALA A 198 -21.45 -92.97 -34.22
C ALA A 198 -21.26 -93.22 -32.72
N ALA A 199 -20.18 -93.89 -32.31
CA ALA A 199 -19.86 -94.16 -30.91
C ALA A 199 -19.51 -92.87 -30.13
N VAL A 200 -18.70 -91.99 -30.72
CA VAL A 200 -18.36 -90.68 -30.11
C VAL A 200 -19.61 -89.80 -30.00
N ALA A 201 -20.47 -89.79 -31.01
CA ALA A 201 -21.73 -89.05 -30.97
C ALA A 201 -22.71 -89.59 -29.90
N ALA A 202 -22.75 -90.91 -29.70
CA ALA A 202 -23.54 -91.53 -28.63
C ALA A 202 -23.02 -91.11 -27.25
N ALA A 203 -21.71 -91.17 -27.01
CA ALA A 203 -21.08 -90.76 -25.76
C ALA A 203 -21.28 -89.27 -25.44
N LYS A 204 -21.26 -88.40 -26.46
CA LYS A 204 -21.54 -86.96 -26.31
C LYS A 204 -22.97 -86.66 -25.84
N LYS A 205 -23.92 -87.57 -26.06
CA LYS A 205 -25.35 -87.37 -25.73
C LYS A 205 -25.71 -87.78 -24.30
N GLU A 206 -24.84 -88.57 -23.65
CA GLU A 206 -25.01 -89.07 -22.29
C GLU A 206 -24.31 -88.20 -21.22
N ALA A 207 -23.45 -87.26 -21.63
CA ALA A 207 -22.75 -86.29 -20.79
C ALA A 207 -23.41 -84.91 -20.82
#